data_AF-A0A974HW02-F1
#
_entry.id   AF-A0A974HW02-F1
#
_cell.length_a   1.000
_cell.length_b   1.000
_cell.length_c   1.000
_cell.angle_alpha   90.00
_cell.angle_beta   90.00
_cell.angle_gamma   90.00
#
_symmetry.space_group_name_H-M   'P 1'
#
loop_
_entity.id
_entity.type
_entity.pdbx_description
1 polymer ?
#
loop_
_entity_poly.entity_id
_entity_poly.type
_entity_poly.pdbx_seq_one_letter_code
_entity_poly.pdbx_strand_id
1 'polypeptide(L)'
;ELEDGIGQQQTFVRVLNVSGGEIISQSSPAENIDIRDTLDSLNSRWHIVNRKINERRIRLEEEKKTLYGLQEDLNKFGIWLEDAEGIAKQPTEPGNELQLNELLEKVKFTTEELLPHKEFLKQVNEAGGTALGSTTIAPTEKKKIESSLKEANQRWIKVSKDLYDKQKEIEDELKNFSLFELQLNQLTLWVSSVKDQLQFYNQVGRPGAFDIKETEEAILAKQPHVEGILSKGHHLYTKEPAPYALKVKLISGGQTVSVVTQTLVTGSTIPSADMPSSLLLEVPALAEFNKTCAELTDWLTLLDRVIKSQIVTVGDVEEISEMIIKQKTTLQDLEKRQPHLEERITAAQNLKNKTSNPEARAVITDHIDKIQNQWEEVQCHLQNRRLQLQEMLKDSNQWIEARHEADKVIEKAKSRTESWKEISYTVEALNKQNSDLKQFSKELQQWQINVDAAIDLALKLLCDYSTDDTRKVELMKDNINATWARINKRVTERDAALEAALRLLQQFYLDLEKFLAWLTEAETTANVLQDATQKDGVLEDTHALRELMNQWQ
;
A
#
# COMPACT_ATOMS: atom_id res chain seq x y z
N GLU A 1 -11.72 14.97 -10.08
CA GLU A 1 -10.86 15.57 -9.03
C GLU A 1 -11.27 15.13 -7.62
N LEU A 2 -12.34 15.67 -7.03
CA LEU A 2 -12.66 15.42 -5.60
C LEU A 2 -12.98 13.94 -5.29
N GLU A 3 -13.60 13.22 -6.24
CA GLU A 3 -13.86 11.77 -6.14
C GLU A 3 -12.57 10.94 -6.27
N ASP A 4 -11.65 11.32 -7.17
CA ASP A 4 -10.32 10.70 -7.28
C ASP A 4 -9.49 10.94 -6.01
N GLY A 5 -9.62 12.13 -5.41
CA GLY A 5 -9.02 12.49 -4.13
C GLY A 5 -9.49 11.58 -2.99
N ILE A 6 -10.80 11.29 -2.90
CA ILE A 6 -11.33 10.27 -1.99
C ILE A 6 -10.67 8.90 -2.26
N GLY A 7 -10.59 8.48 -3.53
CA GLY A 7 -10.00 7.19 -3.89
C GLY A 7 -8.55 7.03 -3.42
N GLN A 8 -7.75 8.10 -3.53
CA GLN A 8 -6.37 8.14 -3.02
C GLN A 8 -6.32 8.14 -1.49
N GLN A 9 -7.10 9.03 -0.85
CA GLN A 9 -7.09 9.24 0.61
C GLN A 9 -7.69 8.07 1.40
N GLN A 10 -8.51 7.22 0.78
CA GLN A 10 -9.05 6.01 1.42
C GLN A 10 -7.94 5.07 1.95
N THR A 11 -6.76 5.06 1.33
CA THR A 11 -5.59 4.33 1.86
C THR A 11 -5.00 5.04 3.08
N PHE A 12 -4.91 6.37 3.03
CA PHE A 12 -4.31 7.21 4.06
C PHE A 12 -5.11 7.18 5.37
N VAL A 13 -6.44 7.27 5.29
CA VAL A 13 -7.36 7.07 6.43
C VAL A 13 -7.19 5.69 7.06
N ARG A 14 -6.97 4.65 6.26
CA ARG A 14 -6.71 3.29 6.78
C ARG A 14 -5.38 3.24 7.55
N VAL A 15 -4.31 3.83 7.01
CA VAL A 15 -3.00 3.90 7.67
C VAL A 15 -3.12 4.65 9.00
N LEU A 16 -3.80 5.79 9.05
CA LEU A 16 -4.00 6.57 10.27
C LEU A 16 -4.79 5.83 11.35
N ASN A 17 -5.83 5.08 10.97
CA ASN A 17 -6.57 4.25 11.92
C ASN A 17 -5.75 3.05 12.43
N VAL A 18 -4.84 2.50 11.61
CA VAL A 18 -3.94 1.42 12.03
C VAL A 18 -2.85 1.93 12.99
N SER A 19 -2.11 2.99 12.63
CA SER A 19 -1.05 3.53 13.48
C SER A 19 -1.60 4.19 14.75
N GLY A 20 -2.71 4.92 14.65
CA GLY A 20 -3.43 5.46 15.79
C GLY A 20 -4.00 4.38 16.70
N GLY A 21 -4.55 3.29 16.14
CA GLY A 21 -5.00 2.12 16.89
C GLY A 21 -3.87 1.38 17.59
N GLU A 22 -2.71 1.24 16.92
CA GLU A 22 -1.49 0.68 17.51
C GLU A 22 -1.02 1.52 18.71
N ILE A 23 -0.95 2.84 18.56
CA ILE A 23 -0.63 3.76 19.66
C ILE A 23 -1.66 3.62 20.80
N ILE A 24 -2.96 3.66 20.51
CA ILE A 24 -4.04 3.50 21.52
C ILE A 24 -3.91 2.19 22.31
N SER A 25 -3.42 1.13 21.68
CA SER A 25 -3.22 -0.19 22.30
C SER A 25 -1.98 -0.31 23.19
N GLN A 26 -0.99 0.57 23.01
CA GLN A 26 0.27 0.58 23.78
C GLN A 26 0.33 1.74 24.81
N SER A 27 -0.44 2.80 24.59
CA SER A 27 -0.75 3.86 25.56
C SER A 27 -1.54 3.37 26.76
N SER A 28 -1.35 3.99 27.93
CA SER A 28 -2.26 3.79 29.07
C SER A 28 -3.66 4.40 28.80
N PRO A 29 -4.72 3.98 29.55
CA PRO A 29 -6.08 4.48 29.35
C PRO A 29 -6.28 5.99 29.56
N ALA A 30 -5.34 6.69 30.20
CA ALA A 30 -5.37 8.15 30.34
C ALA A 30 -4.72 8.86 29.15
N GLU A 31 -3.73 8.25 28.51
CA GLU A 31 -2.98 8.82 27.39
C GLU A 31 -3.65 8.56 26.04
N ASN A 32 -4.53 7.55 25.95
CA ASN A 32 -5.20 7.17 24.70
C ASN A 32 -6.55 7.86 24.43
N ILE A 33 -6.97 8.79 25.30
CA ILE A 33 -8.23 9.54 25.14
C ILE A 33 -8.11 10.51 23.95
N ASP A 34 -7.18 11.46 24.02
CA ASP A 34 -7.01 12.51 23.00
C ASP A 34 -6.85 11.96 21.58
N ILE A 35 -6.10 10.86 21.42
CA ILE A 35 -5.87 10.20 20.13
C ILE A 35 -7.14 9.47 19.64
N ARG A 36 -7.92 8.85 20.54
CA ARG A 36 -9.20 8.21 20.19
C ARG A 36 -10.22 9.25 19.75
N ASP A 37 -10.44 10.29 20.55
CA ASP A 37 -11.41 11.34 20.28
C ASP A 37 -11.06 12.09 18.97
N THR A 38 -9.76 12.26 18.69
CA THR A 38 -9.28 12.81 17.42
C THR A 38 -9.57 11.89 16.23
N LEU A 39 -9.36 10.58 16.34
CA LEU A 39 -9.68 9.61 15.29
C LEU A 39 -11.19 9.49 15.06
N ASP A 40 -12.01 9.46 16.12
CA ASP A 40 -13.46 9.36 16.00
C ASP A 40 -14.05 10.61 15.33
N SER A 41 -13.53 11.80 15.67
CA SER A 41 -13.85 13.07 15.00
C SER A 41 -13.44 13.05 13.51
N LEU A 42 -12.21 12.61 13.21
CA LEU A 42 -11.67 12.48 11.86
C LEU A 42 -12.48 11.52 10.99
N ASN A 43 -12.81 10.34 11.52
CA ASN A 43 -13.60 9.32 10.83
C ASN A 43 -15.03 9.82 10.58
N SER A 44 -15.66 10.47 11.56
CA SER A 44 -16.99 11.07 11.42
C SER A 44 -17.03 12.11 10.28
N ARG A 45 -16.07 13.05 10.26
CA ARG A 45 -15.89 14.05 9.19
C ARG A 45 -15.66 13.38 7.82
N TRP A 46 -14.77 12.41 7.75
CA TRP A 46 -14.50 11.62 6.52
C TRP A 46 -15.76 10.92 5.98
N HIS A 47 -16.59 10.32 6.85
CA HIS A 47 -17.86 9.72 6.44
C HIS A 47 -18.89 10.75 5.96
N ILE A 48 -18.94 11.95 6.57
CA ILE A 48 -19.80 13.05 6.11
C ILE A 48 -19.41 13.51 4.70
N VAL A 49 -18.12 13.70 4.43
CA VAL A 49 -17.58 14.08 3.11
C VAL A 49 -17.93 13.03 2.05
N ASN A 50 -17.62 11.76 2.31
CA ASN A 50 -17.95 10.65 1.42
C ASN A 50 -19.45 10.58 1.09
N ARG A 51 -20.30 10.73 2.11
CA ARG A 51 -21.77 10.75 1.91
C ARG A 51 -22.19 11.90 0.99
N LYS A 52 -21.77 13.15 1.28
CA LYS A 52 -22.14 14.32 0.46
C LYS A 52 -21.75 14.17 -1.01
N ILE A 53 -20.56 13.62 -1.26
CA ILE A 53 -20.04 13.44 -2.62
C ILE A 53 -20.75 12.29 -3.34
N ASN A 54 -21.01 11.16 -2.67
CA ASN A 54 -21.81 10.08 -3.26
C ASN A 54 -23.27 10.50 -3.53
N GLU A 55 -23.89 11.29 -2.65
CA GLU A 55 -25.21 11.90 -2.90
C GLU A 55 -25.19 12.83 -4.13
N ARG A 56 -24.13 13.63 -4.31
CA ARG A 56 -23.96 14.47 -5.52
C ARG A 56 -23.78 13.60 -6.78
N ARG A 57 -22.96 12.55 -6.70
CA ARG A 57 -22.69 11.61 -7.79
C ARG A 57 -23.96 10.87 -8.26
N ILE A 58 -24.82 10.45 -7.33
CA ILE A 58 -26.11 9.81 -7.65
C ILE A 58 -27.02 10.80 -8.36
N ARG A 59 -27.24 12.01 -7.80
CA ARG A 59 -28.06 13.05 -8.44
C ARG A 59 -27.57 13.40 -9.85
N LEU A 60 -26.26 13.55 -10.05
CA LEU A 60 -25.65 13.82 -11.35
C LEU A 60 -25.90 12.73 -12.39
N GLU A 61 -25.88 11.45 -12.00
CA GLU A 61 -26.12 10.34 -12.92
C GLU A 61 -27.62 10.17 -13.22
N GLU A 62 -28.50 10.48 -12.26
CA GLU A 62 -29.95 10.55 -12.45
C GLU A 62 -30.35 11.70 -13.40
N GLU A 63 -29.77 12.89 -13.22
CA GLU A 63 -29.94 14.08 -14.09
C GLU A 63 -29.37 13.86 -15.50
N LYS A 64 -28.22 13.19 -15.61
CA LYS A 64 -27.66 12.76 -16.90
C LYS A 64 -28.57 11.74 -17.60
N LYS A 65 -29.24 10.85 -16.85
CA LYS A 65 -30.21 9.90 -17.41
C LYS A 65 -31.50 10.59 -17.88
N THR A 66 -32.05 11.55 -17.15
CA THR A 66 -33.24 12.31 -17.60
C THR A 66 -32.93 13.13 -18.85
N LEU A 67 -31.72 13.71 -18.95
CA LEU A 67 -31.26 14.39 -20.16
C LEU A 67 -31.14 13.49 -21.39
N TYR A 68 -30.60 12.27 -21.24
CA TYR A 68 -30.58 11.33 -22.36
C TYR A 68 -31.99 10.93 -22.80
N GLY A 69 -32.92 10.72 -21.86
CA GLY A 69 -34.33 10.46 -22.18
C GLY A 69 -34.98 11.61 -22.95
N LEU A 70 -34.85 12.83 -22.44
CA LEU A 70 -35.37 14.05 -23.09
C LEU A 70 -34.81 14.23 -24.51
N GLN A 71 -33.52 13.98 -24.72
CA GLN A 71 -32.91 14.06 -26.06
C GLN A 71 -33.41 12.93 -26.98
N GLU A 72 -33.60 11.72 -26.45
CA GLU A 72 -34.17 10.59 -27.21
C GLU A 72 -35.62 10.89 -27.65
N ASP A 73 -36.43 11.47 -26.75
CA ASP A 73 -37.83 11.81 -27.02
C ASP A 73 -37.99 13.02 -27.93
N LEU A 74 -37.12 14.04 -27.80
CA LEU A 74 -36.99 15.11 -28.80
C LEU A 74 -36.61 14.58 -30.18
N ASN A 75 -35.69 13.59 -30.26
CA ASN A 75 -35.31 12.98 -31.52
C ASN A 75 -36.46 12.17 -32.14
N LYS A 76 -37.21 11.39 -31.34
CA LYS A 76 -38.41 10.67 -31.81
C LYS A 76 -39.46 11.64 -32.38
N PHE A 77 -39.74 12.72 -31.64
CA PHE A 77 -40.70 13.73 -32.08
C PHE A 77 -40.21 14.46 -33.35
N GLY A 78 -38.91 14.77 -33.45
CA GLY A 78 -38.29 15.34 -34.64
C GLY A 78 -38.47 14.47 -35.89
N ILE A 79 -38.30 13.15 -35.76
CA ILE A 79 -38.53 12.19 -36.87
C ILE A 79 -40.01 12.21 -37.30
N TRP A 80 -40.95 12.07 -36.35
CA TRP A 80 -42.38 12.11 -36.68
C TRP A 80 -42.79 13.47 -37.29
N LEU A 81 -42.23 14.59 -36.82
CA LEU A 81 -42.41 15.90 -37.44
C LEU A 81 -41.88 15.96 -38.88
N GLU A 82 -40.76 15.29 -39.19
CA GLU A 82 -40.21 15.22 -40.56
C GLU A 82 -41.11 14.39 -41.49
N ASP A 83 -41.62 13.24 -41.03
CA ASP A 83 -42.56 12.41 -41.80
C ASP A 83 -43.90 13.13 -42.02
N ALA A 84 -44.49 13.70 -40.96
CA ALA A 84 -45.75 14.44 -41.02
C ALA A 84 -45.66 15.70 -41.90
N GLU A 85 -44.55 16.46 -41.78
CA GLU A 85 -44.27 17.57 -42.69
C GLU A 85 -44.03 17.09 -44.13
N GLY A 86 -43.43 15.90 -44.30
CA GLY A 86 -43.24 15.27 -45.60
C GLY A 86 -44.58 14.96 -46.27
N ILE A 87 -45.54 14.40 -45.53
CA ILE A 87 -46.91 14.12 -45.99
C ILE A 87 -47.65 15.42 -46.34
N ALA A 88 -47.62 16.43 -45.45
CA ALA A 88 -48.28 17.72 -45.72
C ALA A 88 -47.72 18.44 -46.97
N LYS A 89 -46.43 18.22 -47.31
CA LYS A 89 -45.76 18.79 -48.48
C LYS A 89 -45.90 17.96 -49.77
N GLN A 90 -46.55 16.79 -49.74
CA GLN A 90 -46.70 15.97 -50.95
C GLN A 90 -47.57 16.71 -51.98
N PRO A 91 -47.14 16.79 -53.26
CA PRO A 91 -47.91 17.44 -54.31
C PRO A 91 -49.21 16.66 -54.57
N THR A 92 -50.32 17.37 -54.75
CA THR A 92 -51.48 16.77 -55.42
C THR A 92 -51.15 16.58 -56.90
N GLU A 93 -51.67 15.51 -57.49
CA GLU A 93 -51.82 15.38 -58.93
C GLU A 93 -53.31 15.57 -59.24
N PRO A 94 -53.78 16.81 -59.52
CA PRO A 94 -55.20 17.07 -59.67
C PRO A 94 -55.78 16.19 -60.76
N GLY A 95 -56.78 15.37 -60.45
CA GLY A 95 -57.38 14.43 -61.40
C GLY A 95 -56.76 13.03 -61.48
N ASN A 96 -55.64 12.77 -60.82
CA ASN A 96 -55.23 11.40 -60.48
C ASN A 96 -55.98 10.95 -59.22
N GLU A 97 -57.27 10.59 -59.37
CA GLU A 97 -58.16 10.25 -58.26
C GLU A 97 -57.58 9.21 -57.30
N LEU A 98 -56.82 8.24 -57.80
CA LEU A 98 -56.19 7.21 -56.97
C LEU A 98 -55.06 7.79 -56.10
N GLN A 99 -54.21 8.66 -56.67
CA GLN A 99 -53.17 9.39 -55.91
C GLN A 99 -53.78 10.34 -54.87
N LEU A 100 -54.87 11.02 -55.22
CA LEU A 100 -55.59 11.92 -54.31
C LEU A 100 -56.24 11.15 -53.15
N ASN A 101 -56.90 10.01 -53.40
CA ASN A 101 -57.48 9.19 -52.33
C ASN A 101 -56.41 8.55 -51.44
N GLU A 102 -55.33 8.01 -52.03
CA GLU A 102 -54.19 7.48 -51.25
C GLU A 102 -53.54 8.56 -50.38
N LEU A 103 -53.39 9.79 -50.89
CA LEU A 103 -52.85 10.91 -50.13
C LEU A 103 -53.82 11.37 -49.04
N LEU A 104 -55.13 11.37 -49.32
CA LEU A 104 -56.16 11.70 -48.35
C LEU A 104 -56.19 10.71 -47.18
N GLU A 105 -56.02 9.41 -47.44
CA GLU A 105 -55.91 8.38 -46.40
C GLU A 105 -54.67 8.61 -45.52
N LYS A 106 -53.50 8.86 -46.13
CA LYS A 106 -52.24 9.17 -45.42
C LYS A 106 -52.36 10.44 -44.56
N VAL A 107 -52.94 11.51 -45.11
CA VAL A 107 -53.15 12.78 -44.40
C VAL A 107 -54.14 12.60 -43.24
N LYS A 108 -55.25 11.86 -43.44
CA LYS A 108 -56.21 11.57 -42.37
C LYS A 108 -55.62 10.73 -41.25
N PHE A 109 -54.88 9.68 -41.58
CA PHE A 109 -54.18 8.87 -40.57
C PHE A 109 -53.21 9.73 -39.73
N THR A 110 -52.38 10.54 -40.37
CA THR A 110 -51.44 11.45 -39.68
C THR A 110 -52.17 12.55 -38.89
N THR A 111 -53.38 12.93 -39.31
CA THR A 111 -54.25 13.89 -38.61
C THR A 111 -54.88 13.28 -37.36
N GLU A 112 -55.23 12.00 -37.37
CA GLU A 112 -55.64 11.26 -36.18
C GLU A 112 -54.47 11.08 -35.19
N GLU A 113 -53.25 10.85 -35.70
CA GLU A 113 -52.02 10.80 -34.89
C GLU A 113 -51.67 12.12 -34.17
N LEU A 114 -52.27 13.26 -34.54
CA LEU A 114 -52.06 14.52 -33.82
C LEU A 114 -52.46 14.43 -32.35
N LEU A 115 -53.51 13.69 -32.00
CA LEU A 115 -53.97 13.60 -30.61
C LEU A 115 -52.94 12.93 -29.66
N PRO A 116 -52.40 11.73 -29.94
CA PRO A 116 -51.33 11.16 -29.11
C PRO A 116 -50.03 11.98 -29.17
N HIS A 117 -49.66 12.53 -30.33
CA HIS A 117 -48.43 13.33 -30.44
C HIS A 117 -48.51 14.68 -29.71
N LYS A 118 -49.71 15.25 -29.53
CA LYS A 118 -49.91 16.43 -28.67
C LYS A 118 -49.63 16.14 -27.20
N GLU A 119 -50.10 15.01 -26.66
CA GLU A 119 -49.81 14.62 -25.28
C GLU A 119 -48.37 14.14 -25.10
N PHE A 120 -47.71 13.63 -26.16
CA PHE A 120 -46.27 13.36 -26.14
C PHE A 120 -45.43 14.64 -26.12
N LEU A 121 -45.73 15.63 -26.98
CA LEU A 121 -45.09 16.95 -26.96
C LEU A 121 -45.25 17.63 -25.60
N LYS A 122 -46.42 17.49 -24.96
CA LYS A 122 -46.64 17.97 -23.59
C LYS A 122 -45.67 17.32 -22.58
N GLN A 123 -45.50 16.00 -22.62
CA GLN A 123 -44.53 15.29 -21.76
C GLN A 123 -43.09 15.74 -22.04
N VAL A 124 -42.72 15.93 -23.30
CA VAL A 124 -41.40 16.46 -23.72
C VAL A 124 -41.18 17.90 -23.22
N ASN A 125 -42.20 18.76 -23.27
CA ASN A 125 -42.16 20.12 -22.72
C ASN A 125 -42.10 20.15 -21.18
N GLU A 126 -42.83 19.26 -20.49
CA GLU A 126 -42.80 19.12 -19.04
C GLU A 126 -41.41 18.65 -18.56
N ALA A 127 -40.88 17.56 -19.15
CA ALA A 127 -39.53 17.06 -18.87
C ALA A 127 -38.44 18.08 -19.26
N GLY A 128 -38.62 18.78 -20.38
CA GLY A 128 -37.76 19.86 -20.83
C GLY A 128 -37.71 21.06 -19.87
N GLY A 129 -38.86 21.44 -19.32
CA GLY A 129 -38.96 22.46 -18.28
C GLY A 129 -38.23 22.05 -17.00
N THR A 130 -38.45 20.83 -16.51
CA THR A 130 -37.72 20.28 -15.34
C THR A 130 -36.21 20.23 -15.57
N ALA A 131 -35.75 19.88 -16.79
CA ALA A 131 -34.34 19.95 -17.13
C ALA A 131 -33.83 21.40 -17.05
N LEU A 132 -34.51 22.36 -17.67
CA LEU A 132 -34.10 23.77 -17.66
C LEU A 132 -34.06 24.38 -16.24
N GLY A 133 -34.92 23.94 -15.33
CA GLY A 133 -34.87 24.31 -13.90
C GLY A 133 -33.68 23.72 -13.11
N SER A 134 -33.07 22.64 -13.59
CA SER A 134 -31.99 21.95 -12.85
C SER A 134 -30.67 22.74 -12.85
N THR A 135 -30.03 22.86 -11.69
CA THR A 135 -28.83 23.70 -11.48
C THR A 135 -27.55 23.14 -12.07
N THR A 136 -27.45 21.81 -12.21
CA THR A 136 -26.17 21.16 -12.53
C THR A 136 -25.90 21.08 -14.04
N ILE A 137 -26.90 21.43 -14.87
CA ILE A 137 -26.78 21.52 -16.32
C ILE A 137 -26.02 22.79 -16.71
N ALA A 138 -24.96 22.64 -17.51
CA ALA A 138 -24.22 23.76 -18.08
C ALA A 138 -25.15 24.69 -18.89
N PRO A 139 -25.01 26.03 -18.78
CA PRO A 139 -25.86 26.99 -19.50
C PRO A 139 -25.88 26.80 -21.03
N THR A 140 -24.79 26.26 -21.61
CA THR A 140 -24.71 25.88 -23.03
C THR A 140 -25.66 24.73 -23.39
N GLU A 141 -25.85 23.76 -22.49
CA GLU A 141 -26.74 22.62 -22.70
C GLU A 141 -28.19 23.01 -22.45
N LYS A 142 -28.45 23.82 -21.41
CA LYS A 142 -29.76 24.48 -21.21
C LYS A 142 -30.22 25.20 -22.47
N LYS A 143 -29.34 26.02 -23.07
CA LYS A 143 -29.66 26.75 -24.30
C LYS A 143 -29.94 25.85 -25.51
N LYS A 144 -29.29 24.69 -25.63
CA LYS A 144 -29.63 23.68 -26.66
C LYS A 144 -31.04 23.13 -26.42
N ILE A 145 -31.33 22.68 -25.21
CA ILE A 145 -32.63 22.13 -24.81
C ILE A 145 -33.74 23.15 -25.09
N GLU A 146 -33.55 24.40 -24.65
CA GLU A 146 -34.46 25.51 -24.93
C GLU A 146 -34.69 25.72 -26.43
N SER A 147 -33.62 25.71 -27.25
CA SER A 147 -33.75 25.88 -28.71
C SER A 147 -34.45 24.69 -29.39
N SER A 148 -34.16 23.46 -28.97
CA SER A 148 -34.77 22.25 -29.54
C SER A 148 -36.26 22.15 -29.17
N LEU A 149 -36.64 22.52 -27.94
CA LEU A 149 -38.04 22.64 -27.54
C LEU A 149 -38.75 23.74 -28.33
N LYS A 150 -38.14 24.93 -28.48
CA LYS A 150 -38.72 26.03 -29.27
C LYS A 150 -38.92 25.64 -30.73
N GLU A 151 -37.96 24.94 -31.35
CA GLU A 151 -38.09 24.40 -32.71
C GLU A 151 -39.20 23.35 -32.79
N ALA A 152 -39.22 22.36 -31.90
CA ALA A 152 -40.23 21.29 -31.87
C ALA A 152 -41.67 21.86 -31.74
N ASN A 153 -41.89 22.83 -30.85
CA ASN A 153 -43.19 23.49 -30.70
C ASN A 153 -43.58 24.30 -31.94
N GLN A 154 -42.65 25.02 -32.58
CA GLN A 154 -42.94 25.77 -33.81
C GLN A 154 -43.26 24.85 -35.00
N ARG A 155 -42.48 23.77 -35.17
CA ARG A 155 -42.73 22.75 -36.19
C ARG A 155 -44.07 22.04 -35.97
N TRP A 156 -44.40 21.71 -34.72
CA TRP A 156 -45.70 21.14 -34.32
C TRP A 156 -46.89 22.03 -34.71
N ILE A 157 -46.87 23.31 -34.32
CA ILE A 157 -47.94 24.27 -34.62
C ILE A 157 -48.15 24.38 -36.13
N LYS A 158 -47.04 24.44 -36.88
CA LYS A 158 -47.07 24.52 -38.34
C LYS A 158 -47.63 23.24 -38.97
N VAL A 159 -47.06 22.07 -38.70
CA VAL A 159 -47.48 20.82 -39.35
C VAL A 159 -48.92 20.44 -39.02
N SER A 160 -49.38 20.72 -37.79
CA SER A 160 -50.77 20.55 -37.40
C SER A 160 -51.71 21.33 -38.32
N LYS A 161 -51.38 22.60 -38.61
CA LYS A 161 -52.16 23.44 -39.52
C LYS A 161 -52.04 22.99 -40.97
N ASP A 162 -50.82 22.75 -41.44
CA ASP A 162 -50.53 22.38 -42.83
C ASP A 162 -51.23 21.04 -43.19
N LEU A 163 -51.35 20.09 -42.27
CA LEU A 163 -52.11 18.84 -42.47
C LEU A 163 -53.63 19.08 -42.65
N TYR A 164 -54.26 19.90 -41.81
CA TYR A 164 -55.70 20.22 -41.96
C TYR A 164 -55.98 21.01 -43.24
N ASP A 165 -55.13 21.98 -43.58
CA ASP A 165 -55.24 22.72 -44.84
C ASP A 165 -55.06 21.77 -46.04
N LYS A 166 -54.10 20.83 -45.98
CA LYS A 166 -53.86 19.85 -47.04
C LYS A 166 -54.97 18.81 -47.16
N GLN A 167 -55.56 18.34 -46.05
CA GLN A 167 -56.74 17.45 -46.10
C GLN A 167 -57.87 18.12 -46.87
N LYS A 168 -58.13 19.40 -46.55
CA LYS A 168 -59.18 20.19 -47.20
C LYS A 168 -58.87 20.46 -48.67
N GLU A 169 -57.62 20.77 -49.02
CA GLU A 169 -57.16 20.92 -50.41
C GLU A 169 -57.52 19.68 -51.23
N ILE A 170 -57.18 18.48 -50.74
CA ILE A 170 -57.45 17.21 -51.43
C ILE A 170 -58.97 16.92 -51.48
N GLU A 171 -59.73 17.22 -50.42
CA GLU A 171 -61.19 17.04 -50.42
C GLU A 171 -61.92 17.99 -51.38
N ASP A 172 -61.49 19.25 -51.50
CA ASP A 172 -62.02 20.18 -52.50
C ASP A 172 -61.51 19.80 -53.93
N GLU A 173 -60.31 19.24 -54.11
CA GLU A 173 -59.85 18.68 -55.40
C GLU A 173 -60.69 17.46 -55.83
N LEU A 174 -60.90 16.46 -54.97
CA LEU A 174 -61.74 15.28 -55.26
C LEU A 174 -63.20 15.65 -55.53
N LYS A 175 -63.71 16.68 -54.85
CA LYS A 175 -65.04 17.26 -55.09
C LYS A 175 -65.12 18.02 -56.43
N ASN A 176 -64.05 18.69 -56.85
CA ASN A 176 -63.95 19.28 -58.19
C ASN A 176 -63.81 18.20 -59.28
N PHE A 177 -63.10 17.11 -59.00
CA PHE A 177 -62.96 15.96 -59.90
C PHE A 177 -64.30 15.24 -60.11
N SER A 178 -64.99 14.85 -59.04
CA SER A 178 -66.32 14.21 -59.13
C SER A 178 -67.39 15.13 -59.74
N LEU A 179 -67.30 16.46 -59.57
CA LEU A 179 -68.12 17.42 -60.31
C LEU A 179 -67.76 17.47 -61.80
N PHE A 180 -66.47 17.38 -62.16
CA PHE A 180 -66.01 17.29 -63.54
C PHE A 180 -66.46 15.97 -64.19
N GLU A 181 -66.33 14.84 -63.51
CA GLU A 181 -66.86 13.55 -63.96
C GLU A 181 -68.38 13.60 -64.17
N LEU A 182 -69.14 14.19 -63.25
CA LEU A 182 -70.59 14.35 -63.40
C LEU A 182 -70.92 15.19 -64.64
N GLN A 183 -70.19 16.29 -64.87
CA GLN A 183 -70.35 17.13 -66.07
C GLN A 183 -69.96 16.38 -67.35
N LEU A 184 -68.87 15.60 -67.33
CA LEU A 184 -68.40 14.79 -68.46
C LEU A 184 -69.37 13.64 -68.79
N ASN A 185 -69.93 12.98 -67.77
CA ASN A 185 -70.95 11.94 -67.93
C ASN A 185 -72.27 12.51 -68.45
N GLN A 186 -72.74 13.65 -67.92
CA GLN A 186 -73.91 14.36 -68.45
C GLN A 186 -73.70 14.79 -69.92
N LEU A 187 -72.51 15.29 -70.25
CA LEU A 187 -72.16 15.60 -71.64
C LEU A 187 -72.13 14.35 -72.51
N THR A 188 -71.57 13.24 -72.05
CA THR A 188 -71.48 11.98 -72.79
C THR A 188 -72.86 11.38 -73.07
N LEU A 189 -73.78 11.44 -72.10
CA LEU A 189 -75.19 11.05 -72.26
C LEU A 189 -75.93 11.97 -73.24
N TRP A 190 -75.66 13.27 -73.23
CA TRP A 190 -76.24 14.20 -74.20
C TRP A 190 -75.69 13.99 -75.62
N VAL A 191 -74.36 13.85 -75.78
CA VAL A 191 -73.70 13.59 -77.07
C VAL A 191 -74.16 12.27 -77.67
N SER A 192 -74.32 11.21 -76.85
CA SER A 192 -74.88 9.93 -77.34
C SER A 192 -76.34 10.08 -77.76
N SER A 193 -77.19 10.73 -76.96
CA SER A 193 -78.59 11.00 -77.36
C SER A 193 -78.70 11.79 -78.67
N VAL A 194 -77.87 12.81 -78.88
CA VAL A 194 -77.86 13.61 -80.12
C VAL A 194 -77.30 12.81 -81.30
N LYS A 195 -76.23 12.03 -81.08
CA LYS A 195 -75.69 11.11 -82.09
C LYS A 195 -76.72 10.08 -82.53
N ASP A 196 -77.47 9.49 -81.60
CA ASP A 196 -78.46 8.46 -81.90
C ASP A 196 -79.67 9.04 -82.65
N GLN A 197 -80.10 10.27 -82.30
CA GLN A 197 -81.08 11.03 -83.09
C GLN A 197 -80.60 11.32 -84.51
N LEU A 198 -79.34 11.75 -84.68
CA LEU A 198 -78.74 11.99 -85.99
C LEU A 198 -78.52 10.70 -86.80
N GLN A 199 -78.24 9.56 -86.15
CA GLN A 199 -78.18 8.26 -86.81
C GLN A 199 -79.57 7.79 -87.26
N PHE A 200 -80.61 7.99 -86.44
CA PHE A 200 -81.99 7.71 -86.81
C PHE A 200 -82.45 8.57 -88.00
N TYR A 201 -82.14 9.88 -88.00
CA TYR A 201 -82.40 10.79 -89.12
C TYR A 201 -81.76 10.28 -90.42
N ASN A 202 -80.48 9.89 -90.39
CA ASN A 202 -79.77 9.38 -91.57
C ASN A 202 -80.31 8.03 -92.10
N GLN A 203 -81.08 7.28 -91.32
CA GLN A 203 -81.75 6.05 -91.78
C GLN A 203 -83.15 6.30 -92.35
N VAL A 204 -83.81 7.42 -92.01
CA VAL A 204 -85.22 7.70 -92.33
C VAL A 204 -85.35 8.98 -93.14
N GLY A 205 -85.07 8.89 -94.45
CA GLY A 205 -85.12 10.01 -95.39
C GLY A 205 -86.54 10.57 -95.66
N ARG A 206 -87.13 11.26 -94.68
CA ARG A 206 -88.38 12.03 -94.79
C ARG A 206 -88.18 13.47 -94.28
N PRO A 207 -88.35 14.49 -95.12
CA PRO A 207 -88.44 15.87 -94.66
C PRO A 207 -89.65 16.09 -93.74
N GLY A 208 -89.49 16.87 -92.66
CA GLY A 208 -90.60 17.38 -91.85
C GLY A 208 -90.99 16.59 -90.59
N ALA A 209 -90.19 15.61 -90.15
CA ALA A 209 -90.41 14.89 -88.88
C ALA A 209 -89.42 15.27 -87.76
N PHE A 210 -88.39 16.06 -88.07
CA PHE A 210 -87.37 16.58 -87.16
C PHE A 210 -86.95 17.97 -87.68
N ASP A 211 -86.77 18.94 -86.80
CA ASP A 211 -86.19 20.23 -87.18
C ASP A 211 -84.67 20.19 -86.98
N ILE A 212 -83.95 20.14 -88.11
CA ILE A 212 -82.48 20.12 -88.17
C ILE A 212 -81.93 21.40 -87.52
N LYS A 213 -82.64 22.51 -87.66
CA LYS A 213 -82.23 23.84 -87.20
C LYS A 213 -82.39 23.98 -85.69
N GLU A 214 -83.44 23.39 -85.10
CA GLU A 214 -83.59 23.26 -83.64
C GLU A 214 -82.44 22.42 -83.05
N THR A 215 -82.04 21.31 -83.69
CA THR A 215 -80.88 20.52 -83.25
C THR A 215 -79.53 21.24 -83.45
N GLU A 216 -79.35 22.01 -84.53
CA GLU A 216 -78.16 22.82 -84.77
C GLU A 216 -78.04 23.95 -83.72
N GLU A 217 -79.14 24.66 -83.46
CA GLU A 217 -79.23 25.69 -82.41
C GLU A 217 -78.99 25.08 -81.00
N ALA A 218 -79.48 23.87 -80.72
CA ALA A 218 -79.21 23.15 -79.46
C ALA A 218 -77.74 22.70 -79.31
N ILE A 219 -77.05 22.35 -80.40
CA ILE A 219 -75.62 22.02 -80.40
C ILE A 219 -74.79 23.29 -80.16
N LEU A 220 -75.09 24.38 -80.87
CA LEU A 220 -74.42 25.68 -80.70
C LEU A 220 -74.61 26.23 -79.28
N ALA A 221 -75.80 26.09 -78.70
CA ALA A 221 -76.08 26.45 -77.30
C ALA A 221 -75.30 25.60 -76.27
N LYS A 222 -74.85 24.40 -76.65
CA LYS A 222 -74.06 23.49 -75.79
C LYS A 222 -72.54 23.63 -75.96
N GLN A 223 -72.07 24.18 -77.07
CA GLN A 223 -70.63 24.41 -77.34
C GLN A 223 -69.84 25.03 -76.15
N PRO A 224 -70.25 26.15 -75.52
CA PRO A 224 -69.49 26.73 -74.40
C PRO A 224 -69.43 25.82 -73.16
N HIS A 225 -70.35 24.86 -73.02
CA HIS A 225 -70.30 23.86 -71.95
C HIS A 225 -69.28 22.76 -72.26
N VAL A 226 -69.15 22.36 -73.54
CA VAL A 226 -68.13 21.40 -73.99
C VAL A 226 -66.72 21.96 -73.78
N GLU A 227 -66.49 23.20 -74.22
CA GLU A 227 -65.21 23.88 -74.10
C GLU A 227 -64.80 24.09 -72.63
N GLY A 228 -65.77 24.45 -71.76
CA GLY A 228 -65.56 24.57 -70.32
C GLY A 228 -65.26 23.25 -69.60
N ILE A 229 -65.68 22.10 -70.14
CA ILE A 229 -65.33 20.77 -69.62
C ILE A 229 -63.93 20.37 -70.12
N LEU A 230 -63.66 20.47 -71.43
CA LEU A 230 -62.36 20.08 -72.00
C LEU A 230 -61.20 20.87 -71.40
N SER A 231 -61.40 22.16 -71.11
CA SER A 231 -60.40 23.01 -70.44
C SER A 231 -59.95 22.45 -69.08
N LYS A 232 -60.89 21.98 -68.25
CA LYS A 232 -60.58 21.36 -66.95
C LYS A 232 -59.71 20.10 -67.09
N GLY A 233 -60.02 19.26 -68.07
CA GLY A 233 -59.35 17.96 -68.26
C GLY A 233 -57.87 18.05 -68.63
N HIS A 234 -57.40 19.17 -69.18
CA HIS A 234 -56.02 19.27 -69.66
C HIS A 234 -54.98 19.50 -68.54
N HIS A 235 -55.40 19.93 -67.35
CA HIS A 235 -54.52 20.35 -66.26
C HIS A 235 -53.97 19.21 -65.36
N LEU A 236 -54.10 17.93 -65.75
CA LEU A 236 -54.28 16.84 -64.77
C LEU A 236 -53.23 15.68 -64.68
N TYR A 237 -52.15 15.55 -65.49
CA TYR A 237 -51.33 14.29 -65.53
C TYR A 237 -49.81 14.36 -65.93
N THR A 238 -48.84 13.87 -65.10
CA THR A 238 -47.35 13.65 -65.36
C THR A 238 -46.64 12.66 -64.32
N LYS A 239 -45.40 12.06 -64.51
CA LYS A 239 -44.87 10.81 -63.76
C LYS A 239 -43.32 10.46 -63.55
N GLU A 240 -42.92 9.86 -62.36
CA GLU A 240 -42.10 8.60 -61.93
C GLU A 240 -40.49 8.30 -61.81
N PRO A 241 -39.93 7.28 -60.99
CA PRO A 241 -38.54 7.17 -60.29
C PRO A 241 -37.64 5.79 -60.13
N ALA A 242 -36.54 5.62 -59.23
CA ALA A 242 -35.66 4.36 -58.88
C ALA A 242 -34.52 4.28 -57.67
N PRO A 243 -33.92 3.10 -57.14
CA PRO A 243 -32.96 2.90 -55.90
C PRO A 243 -31.81 1.72 -55.67
N TYR A 244 -30.99 1.66 -54.52
CA TYR A 244 -30.24 0.50 -53.72
C TYR A 244 -28.62 0.18 -53.56
N ALA A 245 -28.06 -0.52 -52.46
CA ALA A 245 -26.55 -0.93 -52.17
C ALA A 245 -26.04 -1.93 -50.94
N LEU A 246 -24.76 -2.51 -50.84
CA LEU A 246 -24.19 -3.67 -49.94
C LEU A 246 -22.74 -3.63 -49.15
N LYS A 247 -22.18 -4.69 -48.40
CA LYS A 247 -21.03 -4.72 -47.31
C LYS A 247 -20.13 -6.07 -46.98
N VAL A 248 -19.03 -6.15 -46.09
CA VAL A 248 -18.00 -7.34 -45.82
C VAL A 248 -17.10 -7.51 -44.43
N LYS A 249 -16.15 -8.53 -44.16
CA LYS A 249 -15.23 -8.91 -42.92
C LYS A 249 -13.85 -9.76 -43.19
N LEU A 250 -12.83 -10.39 -42.42
CA LEU A 250 -12.28 -10.88 -41.02
C LEU A 250 -10.66 -11.30 -41.03
N ILE A 251 -9.71 -11.98 -40.21
CA ILE A 251 -9.34 -12.93 -39.00
C ILE A 251 -7.78 -13.01 -38.47
N SER A 252 -7.26 -13.84 -37.44
CA SER A 252 -5.80 -14.11 -36.86
C SER A 252 -5.56 -15.38 -35.89
N GLY A 253 -4.49 -15.93 -35.12
CA GLY A 253 -2.97 -15.93 -34.69
C GLY A 253 -2.61 -16.93 -33.44
N GLY A 254 -1.46 -17.41 -32.75
CA GLY A 254 0.10 -17.55 -32.65
C GLY A 254 0.77 -18.30 -31.32
N GLN A 255 2.07 -18.82 -31.17
CA GLN A 255 2.78 -19.64 -30.01
C GLN A 255 4.43 -19.81 -29.99
N THR A 256 5.41 -20.43 -29.17
CA THR A 256 5.80 -21.05 -27.77
C THR A 256 7.33 -21.62 -27.55
N VAL A 257 7.90 -22.12 -26.33
CA VAL A 257 9.14 -23.07 -25.96
C VAL A 257 10.50 -22.53 -25.21
N SER A 258 11.58 -23.10 -24.46
CA SER A 258 12.15 -24.22 -23.49
C SER A 258 13.72 -23.99 -23.04
N VAL A 259 14.72 -24.66 -22.27
CA VAL A 259 15.14 -25.75 -21.20
C VAL A 259 16.77 -25.85 -20.94
N VAL A 260 17.69 -26.48 -20.04
CA VAL A 260 18.03 -26.97 -18.58
C VAL A 260 19.59 -27.47 -18.31
N THR A 261 20.24 -27.69 -17.08
CA THR A 261 21.74 -28.04 -16.73
C THR A 261 22.24 -28.89 -15.41
N GLN A 262 23.59 -29.12 -15.04
CA GLN A 262 24.30 -29.95 -13.91
C GLN A 262 25.89 -29.68 -13.61
N THR A 263 26.89 -30.23 -12.77
CA THR A 263 27.29 -31.12 -11.53
C THR A 263 28.93 -31.22 -11.32
N LEU A 264 29.88 -31.68 -10.37
CA LEU A 264 30.28 -32.46 -9.06
C LEU A 264 31.68 -31.95 -8.35
N VAL A 265 32.68 -32.47 -7.49
CA VAL A 265 33.26 -33.69 -6.67
C VAL A 265 34.48 -33.40 -5.61
N THR A 266 35.12 -34.33 -4.78
CA THR A 266 36.26 -34.20 -3.69
C THR A 266 37.22 -35.49 -3.41
N GLY A 267 38.24 -35.78 -2.48
CA GLY A 267 39.03 -35.31 -1.23
C GLY A 267 40.20 -36.30 -0.63
N SER A 268 41.04 -36.06 0.47
CA SER A 268 42.20 -36.96 1.06
C SER A 268 42.95 -36.66 2.48
N THR A 269 43.88 -37.50 3.11
CA THR A 269 44.61 -37.36 4.51
C THR A 269 45.90 -38.28 4.90
N ILE A 270 46.77 -38.05 5.97
CA ILE A 270 48.04 -38.83 6.47
C ILE A 270 48.59 -38.75 8.01
N PRO A 271 49.58 -39.58 8.57
CA PRO A 271 50.12 -39.67 10.03
C PRO A 271 51.67 -39.97 10.41
N SER A 272 52.18 -39.99 11.72
CA SER A 272 53.57 -40.49 12.25
C SER A 272 53.90 -40.52 13.84
N ALA A 273 55.00 -41.15 14.42
CA ALA A 273 55.51 -41.16 15.89
C ALA A 273 56.92 -41.86 16.30
N ASP A 274 57.57 -41.65 17.52
CA ASP A 274 58.82 -42.35 18.14
C ASP A 274 59.17 -42.09 19.70
N MET A 275 60.20 -42.71 20.42
CA MET A 275 60.60 -42.47 21.90
C MET A 275 62.09 -42.64 22.59
N PRO A 276 62.53 -43.60 23.51
CA PRO A 276 63.30 -43.32 24.82
C PRO A 276 64.57 -44.17 25.34
N SER A 277 65.30 -43.81 26.47
CA SER A 277 66.35 -44.63 27.27
C SER A 277 66.97 -44.02 28.63
N SER A 278 67.66 -44.79 29.56
CA SER A 278 68.44 -44.32 30.81
C SER A 278 69.33 -45.37 31.63
N LEU A 279 70.21 -45.00 32.65
CA LEU A 279 71.04 -45.89 33.58
C LEU A 279 71.75 -45.18 34.85
N LEU A 280 72.33 -45.90 35.87
CA LEU A 280 73.19 -45.40 37.03
C LEU A 280 74.01 -46.49 37.86
N LEU A 281 74.82 -46.12 38.91
CA LEU A 281 75.71 -46.98 39.80
C LEU A 281 76.11 -46.33 41.20
N GLU A 282 76.77 -47.05 42.17
CA GLU A 282 77.24 -46.62 43.54
C GLU A 282 78.51 -47.42 44.06
N VAL A 283 79.15 -47.07 45.21
CA VAL A 283 80.41 -47.66 45.81
C VAL A 283 80.41 -47.77 47.38
N PRO A 284 81.21 -48.65 48.04
CA PRO A 284 80.93 -49.05 49.46
C PRO A 284 81.61 -48.34 50.67
N ALA A 285 82.76 -47.65 50.56
CA ALA A 285 83.67 -47.39 51.71
C ALA A 285 83.16 -46.50 52.90
N LEU A 286 83.30 -45.16 52.88
CA LEU A 286 82.21 -44.26 52.44
C LEU A 286 80.82 -44.35 53.13
N ALA A 287 80.48 -45.43 53.83
CA ALA A 287 79.10 -45.76 54.23
C ALA A 287 78.50 -44.84 55.30
N GLU A 288 79.28 -44.36 56.28
CA GLU A 288 78.79 -43.39 57.27
C GLU A 288 78.53 -42.02 56.65
N PHE A 289 79.40 -41.63 55.70
CA PHE A 289 79.21 -40.45 54.85
C PHE A 289 77.97 -40.60 53.96
N ASN A 290 77.81 -41.73 53.25
CA ASN A 290 76.65 -41.98 52.38
C ASN A 290 75.34 -42.04 53.18
N LYS A 291 75.32 -42.66 54.36
CA LYS A 291 74.14 -42.65 55.25
C LYS A 291 73.75 -41.22 55.65
N THR A 292 74.71 -40.43 56.12
CA THR A 292 74.44 -39.05 56.54
C THR A 292 74.04 -38.17 55.36
N CYS A 293 74.68 -38.33 54.19
CA CYS A 293 74.28 -37.70 52.93
C CYS A 293 72.86 -38.06 52.51
N ALA A 294 72.49 -39.35 52.53
CA ALA A 294 71.14 -39.81 52.19
C ALA A 294 70.06 -39.15 53.07
N GLU A 295 70.29 -39.02 54.39
CA GLU A 295 69.37 -38.32 55.31
C GLU A 295 69.12 -36.84 54.91
N LEU A 296 70.06 -36.20 54.22
CA LEU A 296 69.89 -34.83 53.70
C LEU A 296 69.27 -34.81 52.31
N THR A 297 69.64 -35.73 51.42
CA THR A 297 68.98 -35.92 50.12
C THR A 297 67.50 -36.27 50.28
N ASP A 298 67.14 -37.13 51.23
CA ASP A 298 65.74 -37.46 51.55
C ASP A 298 64.99 -36.22 52.07
N TRP A 299 65.63 -35.42 52.94
CA TRP A 299 65.04 -34.18 53.44
C TRP A 299 64.85 -33.12 52.35
N LEU A 300 65.83 -32.95 51.46
CA LEU A 300 65.72 -32.06 50.29
C LEU A 300 64.64 -32.54 49.32
N THR A 301 64.54 -33.84 49.07
CA THR A 301 63.50 -34.44 48.22
C THR A 301 62.11 -34.27 48.82
N LEU A 302 61.96 -34.41 50.14
CA LEU A 302 60.73 -34.11 50.85
C LEU A 302 60.37 -32.63 50.78
N LEU A 303 61.35 -31.73 50.94
CA LEU A 303 61.16 -30.28 50.86
C LEU A 303 60.75 -29.83 49.44
N ASP A 304 61.41 -30.33 48.40
CA ASP A 304 61.04 -30.11 47.00
C ASP A 304 59.59 -30.56 46.72
N ARG A 305 59.23 -31.77 47.17
CA ARG A 305 57.85 -32.28 47.06
C ARG A 305 56.85 -31.40 47.82
N VAL A 306 57.21 -30.91 49.01
CA VAL A 306 56.36 -29.98 49.77
C VAL A 306 56.16 -28.68 49.01
N ILE A 307 57.23 -28.06 48.48
CA ILE A 307 57.15 -26.84 47.66
C ILE A 307 56.24 -27.05 46.45
N LYS A 308 56.41 -28.16 45.73
CA LYS A 308 55.58 -28.53 44.57
C LYS A 308 54.13 -28.88 44.91
N SER A 309 53.81 -29.07 46.20
CA SER A 309 52.44 -29.32 46.69
C SER A 309 51.75 -28.08 47.28
N GLN A 310 52.45 -26.94 47.36
CA GLN A 310 51.91 -25.68 47.90
C GLN A 310 51.04 -24.98 46.85
N ILE A 311 49.87 -25.55 46.55
CA ILE A 311 48.80 -24.91 45.77
C ILE A 311 47.99 -23.98 46.70
N VAL A 312 47.54 -22.85 46.17
CA VAL A 312 46.61 -21.90 46.82
C VAL A 312 45.48 -21.51 45.87
N THR A 313 44.43 -20.87 46.38
CA THR A 313 43.36 -20.29 45.58
C THR A 313 43.75 -18.90 45.10
N VAL A 314 43.81 -18.71 43.78
CA VAL A 314 44.11 -17.41 43.18
C VAL A 314 42.96 -16.44 43.48
N GLY A 315 43.27 -15.20 43.87
CA GLY A 315 42.26 -14.27 44.36
C GLY A 315 41.77 -14.55 45.80
N ASP A 316 42.50 -15.34 46.60
CA ASP A 316 42.31 -15.49 48.04
C ASP A 316 43.50 -14.89 48.81
N VAL A 317 43.35 -13.61 49.18
CA VAL A 317 44.44 -12.80 49.75
C VAL A 317 44.91 -13.35 51.09
N GLU A 318 43.99 -13.92 51.87
CA GLU A 318 44.21 -14.59 53.14
C GLU A 318 45.02 -15.89 52.96
N GLU A 319 44.58 -16.81 52.10
CA GLU A 319 45.30 -18.07 51.85
C GLU A 319 46.70 -17.84 51.26
N ILE A 320 46.84 -16.94 50.29
CA ILE A 320 48.13 -16.58 49.69
C ILE A 320 49.06 -15.98 50.76
N SER A 321 48.55 -15.09 51.62
CA SER A 321 49.33 -14.48 52.71
C SER A 321 49.81 -15.52 53.73
N GLU A 322 48.95 -16.48 54.12
CA GLU A 322 49.37 -17.59 54.97
C GLU A 322 50.46 -18.44 54.32
N MET A 323 50.35 -18.71 53.01
CA MET A 323 51.36 -19.50 52.30
C MET A 323 52.71 -18.80 52.23
N ILE A 324 52.74 -17.48 52.03
CA ILE A 324 53.98 -16.66 52.09
C ILE A 324 54.61 -16.74 53.49
N ILE A 325 53.81 -16.72 54.56
CA ILE A 325 54.31 -16.87 55.94
C ILE A 325 54.90 -18.27 56.13
N LYS A 326 54.17 -19.33 55.73
CA LYS A 326 54.64 -20.73 55.80
C LYS A 326 55.96 -20.91 55.04
N GLN A 327 56.07 -20.38 53.82
CA GLN A 327 57.33 -20.39 53.05
C GLN A 327 58.46 -19.59 53.71
N LYS A 328 58.17 -18.45 54.34
CA LYS A 328 59.18 -17.65 55.05
C LYS A 328 59.80 -18.43 56.22
N THR A 329 59.00 -19.18 56.97
CA THR A 329 59.50 -20.12 58.00
C THR A 329 60.35 -21.23 57.36
N THR A 330 59.86 -21.85 56.28
CA THR A 330 60.59 -22.91 55.56
C THR A 330 61.96 -22.44 55.05
N LEU A 331 62.06 -21.21 54.53
CA LEU A 331 63.33 -20.64 54.09
C LEU A 331 64.28 -20.40 55.26
N GLN A 332 63.80 -19.90 56.40
CA GLN A 332 64.62 -19.76 57.61
C GLN A 332 65.15 -21.10 58.12
N ASP A 333 64.40 -22.20 57.95
CA ASP A 333 64.86 -23.54 58.32
C ASP A 333 65.87 -24.14 57.32
N LEU A 334 65.82 -23.72 56.05
CA LEU A 334 66.86 -24.00 55.06
C LEU A 334 68.13 -23.19 55.36
N GLU A 335 68.01 -21.87 55.61
CA GLU A 335 69.13 -20.99 55.99
C GLU A 335 69.87 -21.50 57.24
N LYS A 336 69.15 -21.95 58.28
CA LYS A 336 69.75 -22.58 59.48
C LYS A 336 70.51 -23.87 59.19
N ARG A 337 70.18 -24.59 58.11
CA ARG A 337 70.80 -25.87 57.74
C ARG A 337 72.00 -25.71 56.81
N GLN A 338 72.18 -24.56 56.16
CA GLN A 338 73.32 -24.27 55.29
C GLN A 338 74.69 -24.55 55.93
N PRO A 339 75.02 -24.10 57.17
CA PRO A 339 76.33 -24.38 57.76
C PRO A 339 76.58 -25.89 57.99
N HIS A 340 75.53 -26.69 58.21
CA HIS A 340 75.66 -28.15 58.34
C HIS A 340 75.88 -28.84 56.98
N LEU A 341 75.40 -28.26 55.88
CA LEU A 341 75.77 -28.69 54.53
C LEU A 341 77.25 -28.37 54.27
N GLU A 342 77.70 -27.15 54.55
CA GLU A 342 79.09 -26.70 54.35
C GLU A 342 80.08 -27.55 55.18
N GLU A 343 79.75 -27.86 56.44
CA GLU A 343 80.48 -28.79 57.31
C GLU A 343 80.59 -30.19 56.68
N ARG A 344 79.48 -30.73 56.17
CA ARG A 344 79.43 -32.06 55.53
C ARG A 344 80.20 -32.11 54.20
N ILE A 345 80.12 -31.07 53.37
CA ILE A 345 80.95 -30.93 52.15
C ILE A 345 82.43 -30.90 52.53
N THR A 346 82.79 -30.14 53.58
CA THR A 346 84.16 -30.08 54.09
C THR A 346 84.64 -31.44 54.59
N ALA A 347 83.80 -32.20 55.29
CA ALA A 347 84.10 -33.57 55.70
C ALA A 347 84.28 -34.51 54.49
N ALA A 348 83.41 -34.41 53.48
CA ALA A 348 83.48 -35.15 52.22
C ALA A 348 84.78 -34.90 51.45
N GLN A 349 85.18 -33.64 51.31
CA GLN A 349 86.43 -33.23 50.67
C GLN A 349 87.64 -33.76 51.44
N ASN A 350 87.61 -33.72 52.78
CA ASN A 350 88.65 -34.32 53.62
C ASN A 350 88.73 -35.86 53.47
N LEU A 351 87.59 -36.55 53.33
CA LEU A 351 87.53 -37.98 53.04
C LEU A 351 88.10 -38.29 51.64
N LYS A 352 87.73 -37.50 50.62
CA LYS A 352 88.26 -37.58 49.25
C LYS A 352 89.78 -37.41 49.21
N ASN A 353 90.33 -36.50 50.02
CA ASN A 353 91.77 -36.25 50.10
C ASN A 353 92.54 -37.36 50.83
N LYS A 354 91.89 -38.10 51.74
CA LYS A 354 92.46 -39.26 52.45
C LYS A 354 92.29 -40.59 51.71
N THR A 355 91.46 -40.64 50.67
CA THR A 355 91.11 -41.88 49.94
C THR A 355 92.08 -42.14 48.80
N SER A 356 92.74 -43.30 48.77
CA SER A 356 93.70 -43.65 47.71
C SER A 356 93.07 -44.26 46.44
N ASN A 357 91.84 -44.77 46.50
CA ASN A 357 91.16 -45.36 45.33
C ASN A 357 90.56 -44.24 44.44
N PRO A 358 90.90 -44.17 43.13
CA PRO A 358 90.37 -43.16 42.21
C PRO A 358 88.84 -43.27 41.98
N GLU A 359 88.28 -44.47 41.94
CA GLU A 359 86.85 -44.72 41.73
C GLU A 359 86.04 -44.21 42.93
N ALA A 360 86.49 -44.51 44.14
CA ALA A 360 85.90 -43.98 45.37
C ALA A 360 86.00 -42.45 45.46
N ARG A 361 87.09 -41.84 44.97
CA ARG A 361 87.21 -40.37 44.88
C ARG A 361 86.24 -39.77 43.85
N ALA A 362 85.95 -40.48 42.76
CA ALA A 362 84.94 -40.07 41.80
C ALA A 362 83.55 -40.12 42.43
N VAL A 363 83.18 -41.23 43.10
CA VAL A 363 81.88 -41.37 43.78
C VAL A 363 81.70 -40.35 44.91
N ILE A 364 82.72 -40.03 45.70
CA ILE A 364 82.65 -38.94 46.69
C ILE A 364 82.40 -37.59 46.00
N THR A 365 83.00 -37.34 44.83
CA THR A 365 82.81 -36.09 44.09
C THR A 365 81.38 -36.00 43.54
N ASP A 366 80.92 -37.05 42.86
CA ASP A 366 79.54 -37.17 42.37
C ASP A 366 78.48 -36.98 43.48
N HIS A 367 78.70 -37.50 44.69
CA HIS A 367 77.80 -37.27 45.84
C HIS A 367 77.87 -35.83 46.39
N ILE A 368 79.05 -35.20 46.42
CA ILE A 368 79.18 -33.77 46.78
C ILE A 368 78.40 -32.93 45.77
N ASP A 369 78.70 -33.11 44.49
CA ASP A 369 78.14 -32.32 43.38
C ASP A 369 76.61 -32.48 43.33
N LYS A 370 76.08 -33.71 43.47
CA LYS A 370 74.64 -33.98 43.53
C LYS A 370 73.95 -33.27 44.70
N ILE A 371 74.54 -33.27 45.89
CA ILE A 371 73.91 -32.65 47.07
C ILE A 371 74.00 -31.12 47.02
N GLN A 372 75.09 -30.57 46.46
CA GLN A 372 75.18 -29.13 46.17
C GLN A 372 74.12 -28.72 45.14
N ASN A 373 74.06 -29.39 43.99
CA ASN A 373 73.06 -29.12 42.96
C ASN A 373 71.62 -29.24 43.49
N GLN A 374 71.31 -30.31 44.25
CA GLN A 374 69.98 -30.51 44.83
C GLN A 374 69.64 -29.42 45.87
N TRP A 375 70.62 -28.96 46.66
CA TRP A 375 70.41 -27.85 47.58
C TRP A 375 70.12 -26.55 46.83
N GLU A 376 70.91 -26.24 45.80
CA GLU A 376 70.74 -25.04 44.96
C GLU A 376 69.41 -25.06 44.20
N GLU A 377 69.01 -26.21 43.65
CA GLU A 377 67.67 -26.43 43.03
C GLU A 377 66.54 -26.16 44.03
N VAL A 378 66.59 -26.76 45.22
CA VAL A 378 65.54 -26.60 46.25
C VAL A 378 65.49 -25.17 46.79
N GLN A 379 66.64 -24.52 46.97
CA GLN A 379 66.73 -23.12 47.36
C GLN A 379 66.16 -22.20 46.26
N CYS A 380 66.44 -22.49 45.00
CA CYS A 380 65.90 -21.78 43.84
C CYS A 380 64.37 -21.98 43.71
N HIS A 381 63.87 -23.22 43.79
CA HIS A 381 62.43 -23.52 43.78
C HIS A 381 61.68 -22.79 44.91
N LEU A 382 62.24 -22.79 46.13
CA LEU A 382 61.66 -22.10 47.28
C LEU A 382 61.64 -20.57 47.10
N GLN A 383 62.72 -19.98 46.57
CA GLN A 383 62.79 -18.55 46.29
C GLN A 383 61.84 -18.12 45.17
N ASN A 384 61.78 -18.89 44.08
CA ASN A 384 60.92 -18.63 42.93
C ASN A 384 59.44 -18.74 43.30
N ARG A 385 59.03 -19.80 44.01
CA ARG A 385 57.64 -19.92 44.49
C ARG A 385 57.27 -18.81 45.48
N ARG A 386 58.22 -18.34 46.29
CA ARG A 386 57.98 -17.18 47.19
C ARG A 386 57.73 -15.90 46.40
N LEU A 387 58.53 -15.64 45.37
CA LEU A 387 58.34 -14.50 44.48
C LEU A 387 56.99 -14.58 43.77
N GLN A 388 56.67 -15.73 43.17
CA GLN A 388 55.40 -15.98 42.50
C GLN A 388 54.19 -15.74 43.44
N LEU A 389 54.25 -16.20 44.69
CA LEU A 389 53.21 -15.95 45.68
C LEU A 389 53.10 -14.45 46.05
N GLN A 390 54.22 -13.73 46.14
CA GLN A 390 54.23 -12.29 46.42
C GLN A 390 53.65 -11.47 45.25
N GLU A 391 53.92 -11.89 44.02
CA GLU A 391 53.32 -11.29 42.81
C GLU A 391 51.84 -11.64 42.68
N MET A 392 51.46 -12.90 42.93
CA MET A 392 50.07 -13.35 42.98
C MET A 392 49.25 -12.59 44.04
N LEU A 393 49.83 -12.33 45.22
CA LEU A 393 49.19 -11.54 46.27
C LEU A 393 48.91 -10.11 45.79
N LYS A 394 49.89 -9.47 45.16
CA LYS A 394 49.77 -8.11 44.62
C LYS A 394 48.70 -8.05 43.53
N ASP A 395 48.77 -8.92 42.54
CA ASP A 395 47.83 -8.96 41.42
C ASP A 395 46.40 -9.31 41.90
N SER A 396 46.28 -10.21 42.88
CA SER A 396 44.99 -10.56 43.50
C SER A 396 44.33 -9.36 44.20
N ASN A 397 45.12 -8.55 44.92
CA ASN A 397 44.60 -7.31 45.53
C ASN A 397 44.14 -6.30 44.46
N GLN A 398 44.96 -6.07 43.42
CA GLN A 398 44.60 -5.17 42.32
C GLN A 398 43.32 -5.62 41.59
N TRP A 399 43.15 -6.93 41.36
CA TRP A 399 41.93 -7.49 40.80
C TRP A 399 40.71 -7.32 41.72
N ILE A 400 40.86 -7.51 43.03
CA ILE A 400 39.77 -7.32 44.00
C ILE A 400 39.31 -5.85 44.04
N GLU A 401 40.25 -4.89 44.00
CA GLU A 401 39.94 -3.46 43.90
C GLU A 401 39.20 -3.12 42.59
N ALA A 402 39.71 -3.56 41.44
CA ALA A 402 39.07 -3.33 40.14
C ALA A 402 37.67 -3.96 40.05
N ARG A 403 37.52 -5.21 40.53
CA ARG A 403 36.23 -5.89 40.63
C ARG A 403 35.23 -5.10 41.48
N HIS A 404 35.64 -4.55 42.62
CA HIS A 404 34.76 -3.77 43.49
C HIS A 404 34.24 -2.50 42.80
N GLU A 405 35.05 -1.82 41.98
CA GLU A 405 34.58 -0.70 41.15
C GLU A 405 33.69 -1.15 39.98
N ALA A 406 33.95 -2.32 39.38
CA ALA A 406 33.05 -2.94 38.40
C ALA A 406 31.68 -3.29 39.00
N ASP A 407 31.64 -3.94 40.17
CA ASP A 407 30.42 -4.30 40.89
C ASP A 407 29.59 -3.04 41.25
N LYS A 408 30.24 -1.95 41.66
CA LYS A 408 29.60 -0.65 41.91
C LYS A 408 28.90 -0.07 40.67
N VAL A 409 29.52 -0.14 39.47
CA VAL A 409 28.88 0.38 38.25
C VAL A 409 27.81 -0.58 37.71
N ILE A 410 28.00 -1.89 37.91
CA ILE A 410 27.00 -2.92 37.60
C ILE A 410 25.73 -2.72 38.44
N GLU A 411 25.84 -2.54 39.76
CA GLU A 411 24.66 -2.35 40.62
C GLU A 411 23.96 -1.00 40.39
N LYS A 412 24.70 0.08 40.08
CA LYS A 412 24.11 1.35 39.60
C LYS A 412 23.32 1.14 38.30
N ALA A 413 23.92 0.48 37.31
CA ALA A 413 23.29 0.25 36.02
C ALA A 413 22.07 -0.67 36.14
N LYS A 414 22.19 -1.76 36.91
CA LYS A 414 21.10 -2.67 37.25
C LYS A 414 19.93 -1.92 37.89
N SER A 415 20.17 -1.18 38.97
CA SER A 415 19.17 -0.33 39.64
C SER A 415 18.49 0.64 38.68
N ARG A 416 19.25 1.27 37.77
CA ARG A 416 18.71 2.17 36.74
C ARG A 416 17.79 1.43 35.76
N THR A 417 18.17 0.25 35.26
CA THR A 417 17.31 -0.56 34.38
C THR A 417 16.08 -1.13 35.09
N GLU A 418 16.18 -1.46 36.38
CA GLU A 418 15.07 -1.94 37.20
C GLU A 418 14.07 -0.81 37.53
N SER A 419 14.52 0.44 37.60
CA SER A 419 13.67 1.62 37.80
C SER A 419 12.83 2.05 36.58
N TRP A 420 13.00 1.41 35.43
CA TRP A 420 12.31 1.79 34.20
C TRP A 420 10.82 1.47 34.23
N LYS A 421 10.02 2.49 33.90
CA LYS A 421 8.59 2.35 33.61
C LYS A 421 8.36 1.87 32.18
N GLU A 422 7.11 1.53 31.90
CA GLU A 422 6.57 1.27 30.56
C GLU A 422 6.78 2.47 29.61
N ILE A 423 6.63 2.23 28.31
CA ILE A 423 6.75 3.28 27.29
C ILE A 423 5.48 4.12 27.32
N SER A 424 5.61 5.40 27.66
CA SER A 424 4.54 6.38 27.44
C SER A 424 4.51 6.74 25.96
N TYR A 425 3.31 6.93 25.42
CA TYR A 425 3.07 7.36 24.04
C TYR A 425 2.62 8.83 23.94
N THR A 426 2.80 9.61 25.02
CA THR A 426 2.70 11.09 24.95
C THR A 426 4.01 11.69 24.43
N VAL A 427 3.92 12.77 23.64
CA VAL A 427 5.09 13.36 22.96
C VAL A 427 6.15 13.82 23.97
N GLU A 428 5.75 14.44 25.06
CA GLU A 428 6.64 14.99 26.09
C GLU A 428 7.35 13.89 26.87
N ALA A 429 6.59 12.88 27.36
CA ALA A 429 7.17 11.83 28.19
C ALA A 429 8.01 10.85 27.34
N LEU A 430 7.62 10.57 26.10
CA LEU A 430 8.36 9.69 25.21
C LEU A 430 9.71 10.31 24.78
N ASN A 431 9.71 11.60 24.41
CA ASN A 431 10.95 12.34 24.17
C ASN A 431 11.84 12.39 25.42
N LYS A 432 11.25 12.58 26.61
CA LYS A 432 12.00 12.52 27.88
C LYS A 432 12.61 11.14 28.13
N GLN A 433 11.86 10.05 27.94
CA GLN A 433 12.38 8.69 28.11
C GLN A 433 13.57 8.42 27.17
N ASN A 434 13.50 8.88 25.91
CA ASN A 434 14.62 8.74 24.96
C ASN A 434 15.84 9.58 25.36
N SER A 435 15.63 10.83 25.81
CA SER A 435 16.71 11.68 26.33
C SER A 435 17.40 11.06 27.56
N ASP A 436 16.61 10.60 28.53
CA ASP A 436 17.10 9.95 29.76
C ASP A 436 17.87 8.65 29.47
N LEU A 437 17.48 7.90 28.42
CA LEU A 437 18.19 6.68 27.98
C LEU A 437 19.46 6.98 27.18
N LYS A 438 19.43 7.98 26.29
CA LYS A 438 20.62 8.41 25.52
C LYS A 438 21.69 9.06 26.41
N GLN A 439 21.29 9.63 27.55
CA GLN A 439 22.22 10.03 28.59
C GLN A 439 22.81 8.81 29.33
N PHE A 440 21.96 7.88 29.79
CA PHE A 440 22.43 6.67 30.47
C PHE A 440 23.34 5.78 29.60
N SER A 441 23.12 5.74 28.29
CA SER A 441 23.96 5.00 27.34
C SER A 441 25.38 5.55 27.26
N LYS A 442 25.58 6.87 27.43
CA LYS A 442 26.91 7.48 27.55
C LYS A 442 27.58 7.16 28.88
N GLU A 443 26.79 7.09 29.96
CA GLU A 443 27.29 6.70 31.28
C GLU A 443 27.78 5.25 31.28
N LEU A 444 27.06 4.33 30.62
CA LEU A 444 27.51 2.95 30.41
C LEU A 444 28.81 2.87 29.61
N GLN A 445 28.94 3.65 28.53
CA GLN A 445 30.20 3.74 27.76
C GLN A 445 31.38 4.26 28.61
N GLN A 446 31.13 5.18 29.55
CA GLN A 446 32.14 5.65 30.50
C GLN A 446 32.45 4.61 31.58
N TRP A 447 31.47 3.79 31.98
CA TRP A 447 31.65 2.78 33.03
C TRP A 447 32.30 1.48 32.54
N GLN A 448 32.23 1.20 31.22
CA GLN A 448 32.87 0.08 30.54
C GLN A 448 34.33 -0.15 31.00
N ILE A 449 35.12 0.92 31.13
CA ILE A 449 36.54 0.86 31.53
C ILE A 449 36.79 0.16 32.89
N ASN A 450 35.83 0.22 33.83
CA ASN A 450 35.95 -0.44 35.13
C ASN A 450 35.71 -1.95 35.00
N VAL A 451 34.79 -2.33 34.11
CA VAL A 451 34.46 -3.73 33.80
C VAL A 451 35.61 -4.36 33.01
N ASP A 452 36.14 -3.66 32.00
CA ASP A 452 37.32 -4.08 31.24
C ASP A 452 38.53 -4.30 32.15
N ALA A 453 38.86 -3.33 33.02
CA ALA A 453 39.98 -3.46 33.97
C ALA A 453 39.83 -4.66 34.92
N ALA A 454 38.62 -4.97 35.38
CA ALA A 454 38.35 -6.14 36.22
C ALA A 454 38.46 -7.48 35.44
N ILE A 455 38.16 -7.47 34.13
CA ILE A 455 38.30 -8.62 33.24
C ILE A 455 39.77 -8.84 32.85
N ASP A 456 40.50 -7.79 32.47
CA ASP A 456 41.91 -7.87 32.08
C ASP A 456 42.79 -8.36 33.23
N LEU A 457 42.58 -7.85 34.45
CA LEU A 457 43.26 -8.34 35.65
C LEU A 457 42.87 -9.79 35.99
N ALA A 458 41.61 -10.19 35.75
CA ALA A 458 41.24 -11.60 35.88
C ALA A 458 41.96 -12.48 34.86
N LEU A 459 42.01 -12.08 33.58
CA LEU A 459 42.69 -12.82 32.52
C LEU A 459 44.20 -12.95 32.80
N LYS A 460 44.84 -11.89 33.34
CA LYS A 460 46.22 -11.97 33.86
C LYS A 460 46.35 -13.04 34.94
N LEU A 461 45.47 -13.01 35.95
CA LEU A 461 45.48 -14.01 37.04
C LEU A 461 45.29 -15.45 36.54
N LEU A 462 44.39 -15.67 35.58
CA LEU A 462 44.16 -16.99 34.97
C LEU A 462 45.36 -17.50 34.16
N CYS A 463 46.12 -16.60 33.53
CA CYS A 463 47.31 -16.93 32.74
C CYS A 463 48.52 -17.22 33.64
N ASP A 464 48.94 -16.22 34.42
CA ASP A 464 50.24 -16.21 35.12
C ASP A 464 50.29 -17.21 36.29
N TYR A 465 49.12 -17.57 36.84
CA TYR A 465 48.97 -18.46 37.99
C TYR A 465 48.16 -19.72 37.66
N SER A 466 48.21 -20.15 36.39
CA SER A 466 47.55 -21.38 35.88
C SER A 466 48.03 -22.71 36.51
N THR A 467 48.99 -22.66 37.44
CA THR A 467 49.46 -23.79 38.27
C THR A 467 48.73 -23.92 39.61
N ASP A 468 47.91 -22.93 39.96
CA ASP A 468 47.15 -22.80 41.21
C ASP A 468 45.63 -22.93 40.96
N ASP A 469 44.79 -22.91 42.02
CA ASP A 469 43.34 -22.98 41.83
C ASP A 469 42.76 -21.62 41.39
N THR A 470 42.55 -21.50 40.08
CA THR A 470 42.04 -20.32 39.38
C THR A 470 40.51 -20.21 39.31
N ARG A 471 39.77 -21.24 39.76
CA ARG A 471 38.30 -21.34 39.56
C ARG A 471 37.53 -20.16 40.16
N LYS A 472 38.01 -19.64 41.30
CA LYS A 472 37.42 -18.48 42.00
C LYS A 472 37.45 -17.22 41.14
N VAL A 473 38.55 -16.99 40.42
CA VAL A 473 38.72 -15.85 39.50
C VAL A 473 37.87 -16.05 38.25
N GLU A 474 37.89 -17.25 37.67
CA GLU A 474 37.16 -17.57 36.44
C GLU A 474 35.65 -17.36 36.61
N LEU A 475 35.05 -17.94 37.66
CA LEU A 475 33.63 -17.80 37.99
C LEU A 475 33.21 -16.34 38.19
N MET A 476 34.05 -15.53 38.85
CA MET A 476 33.79 -14.11 39.08
C MET A 476 33.88 -13.30 37.78
N LYS A 477 34.92 -13.53 36.96
CA LYS A 477 35.10 -12.93 35.63
C LYS A 477 33.92 -13.24 34.69
N ASP A 478 33.41 -14.47 34.71
CA ASP A 478 32.25 -14.86 33.90
C ASP A 478 30.93 -14.26 34.42
N ASN A 479 30.74 -14.17 35.74
CA ASN A 479 29.57 -13.51 36.33
C ASN A 479 29.50 -12.00 36.00
N ILE A 480 30.65 -11.31 36.07
CA ILE A 480 30.81 -9.90 35.68
C ILE A 480 30.44 -9.73 34.20
N ASN A 481 31.06 -10.51 33.31
CA ASN A 481 30.78 -10.48 31.86
C ASN A 481 29.30 -10.74 31.56
N ALA A 482 28.74 -11.83 32.08
CA ALA A 482 27.35 -12.22 31.82
C ALA A 482 26.35 -11.17 32.33
N THR A 483 26.61 -10.54 33.48
CA THR A 483 25.75 -9.48 34.02
C THR A 483 25.88 -8.18 33.23
N TRP A 484 27.09 -7.76 32.87
CA TRP A 484 27.30 -6.56 32.05
C TRP A 484 26.74 -6.70 30.63
N ALA A 485 26.94 -7.85 29.98
CA ALA A 485 26.35 -8.15 28.66
C ALA A 485 24.81 -8.14 28.71
N ARG A 486 24.20 -8.70 29.77
CA ARG A 486 22.75 -8.67 30.01
C ARG A 486 22.22 -7.24 30.20
N ILE A 487 22.94 -6.39 30.93
CA ILE A 487 22.59 -4.97 31.11
C ILE A 487 22.63 -4.23 29.77
N ASN A 488 23.73 -4.36 29.02
CA ASN A 488 23.88 -3.71 27.71
C ASN A 488 22.81 -4.17 26.72
N LYS A 489 22.53 -5.48 26.64
CA LYS A 489 21.43 -6.01 25.81
C LYS A 489 20.09 -5.36 26.17
N ARG A 490 19.73 -5.32 27.45
CA ARG A 490 18.47 -4.72 27.94
C ARG A 490 18.38 -3.22 27.59
N VAL A 491 19.51 -2.52 27.52
CA VAL A 491 19.61 -1.11 27.09
C VAL A 491 19.39 -0.97 25.59
N THR A 492 20.05 -1.77 24.76
CA THR A 492 19.83 -1.78 23.30
C THR A 492 18.38 -2.13 22.94
N GLU A 493 17.77 -3.09 23.64
CA GLU A 493 16.35 -3.44 23.47
C GLU A 493 15.42 -2.28 23.86
N ARG A 494 15.73 -1.54 24.94
CA ARG A 494 14.94 -0.37 25.38
C ARG A 494 15.11 0.83 24.45
N ASP A 495 16.28 1.01 23.84
CA ASP A 495 16.59 2.07 22.88
C ASP A 495 15.86 1.85 21.55
N ALA A 496 15.97 0.63 21.00
CA ALA A 496 15.24 0.24 19.80
C ALA A 496 13.71 0.41 19.96
N ALA A 497 13.17 0.05 21.14
CA ALA A 497 11.75 0.23 21.44
C ALA A 497 11.32 1.71 21.54
N LEU A 498 12.15 2.59 22.12
CA LEU A 498 11.86 4.03 22.17
C LEU A 498 11.95 4.70 20.80
N GLU A 499 12.96 4.35 20.00
CA GLU A 499 13.09 4.84 18.63
C GLU A 499 11.95 4.37 17.72
N ALA A 500 11.48 3.13 17.90
CA ALA A 500 10.28 2.63 17.20
C ALA A 500 9.02 3.40 17.62
N ALA A 501 8.77 3.54 18.93
CA ALA A 501 7.62 4.29 19.46
C ALA A 501 7.62 5.76 19.01
N LEU A 502 8.79 6.42 19.01
CA LEU A 502 8.91 7.81 18.54
C LEU A 502 8.59 7.95 17.06
N ARG A 503 9.09 7.04 16.21
CA ARG A 503 8.80 7.06 14.77
C ARG A 503 7.32 6.82 14.50
N LEU A 504 6.70 5.87 15.20
CA LEU A 504 5.26 5.62 15.09
C LEU A 504 4.44 6.87 15.46
N LEU A 505 4.75 7.49 16.61
CA LEU A 505 4.04 8.67 17.09
C LEU A 505 4.26 9.91 16.20
N GLN A 506 5.49 10.16 15.76
CA GLN A 506 5.83 11.24 14.84
C GLN A 506 5.17 11.07 13.47
N GLN A 507 5.21 9.86 12.90
CA GLN A 507 4.57 9.56 11.62
C GLN A 507 3.04 9.69 11.72
N PHE A 508 2.43 9.22 12.81
CA PHE A 508 1.00 9.39 13.07
C PHE A 508 0.59 10.86 13.06
N TYR A 509 1.24 11.72 13.86
CA TYR A 509 0.90 13.15 13.90
C TYR A 509 1.17 13.87 12.56
N LEU A 510 2.26 13.53 11.86
CA LEU A 510 2.60 14.09 10.56
C LEU A 510 1.58 13.72 9.47
N ASP A 511 1.07 12.50 9.48
CA ASP A 511 0.04 12.08 8.52
C ASP A 511 -1.36 12.58 8.92
N LEU A 512 -1.62 12.70 10.23
CA LEU A 512 -2.84 13.29 10.77
C LEU A 512 -2.99 14.75 10.34
N GLU A 513 -1.93 15.55 10.45
CA GLU A 513 -1.90 16.95 10.00
C GLU A 513 -2.23 17.07 8.50
N LYS A 514 -1.54 16.30 7.65
CA LYS A 514 -1.78 16.27 6.20
C LYS A 514 -3.23 15.89 5.86
N PHE A 515 -3.77 14.88 6.54
CA PHE A 515 -5.14 14.44 6.28
C PHE A 515 -6.17 15.45 6.76
N LEU A 516 -5.99 16.04 7.94
CA LEU A 516 -6.90 17.09 8.46
C LEU A 516 -6.90 18.33 7.57
N ALA A 517 -5.75 18.71 6.99
CA ALA A 517 -5.68 19.78 6.00
C ALA A 517 -6.51 19.46 4.75
N TRP A 518 -6.24 18.32 4.09
CA TRP A 518 -6.99 17.87 2.91
C TRP A 518 -8.48 17.69 3.18
N LEU A 519 -8.85 17.12 4.33
CA LEU A 519 -10.23 16.87 4.73
C LEU A 519 -11.01 18.18 4.89
N THR A 520 -10.36 19.23 5.40
CA THR A 520 -10.97 20.56 5.56
C THR A 520 -11.18 21.24 4.20
N GLU A 521 -10.28 21.05 3.24
CA GLU A 521 -10.47 21.47 1.84
C GLU A 521 -11.60 20.68 1.16
N ALA A 522 -11.66 19.37 1.37
CA ALA A 522 -12.69 18.49 0.82
C ALA A 522 -14.09 18.78 1.39
N GLU A 523 -14.20 19.07 2.69
CA GLU A 523 -15.43 19.56 3.32
C GLU A 523 -15.86 20.91 2.73
N THR A 524 -14.93 21.86 2.61
CA THR A 524 -15.21 23.19 2.05
C THR A 524 -15.72 23.08 0.62
N THR A 525 -15.06 22.27 -0.21
CA THR A 525 -15.45 22.03 -1.60
C THR A 525 -16.81 21.32 -1.68
N ALA A 526 -17.06 20.29 -0.86
CA ALA A 526 -18.34 19.60 -0.80
C ALA A 526 -19.49 20.52 -0.35
N ASN A 527 -19.23 21.46 0.56
CA ASN A 527 -20.20 22.47 1.01
C ASN A 527 -20.50 23.48 -0.11
N VAL A 528 -19.48 24.07 -0.73
CA VAL A 528 -19.65 25.03 -1.85
C VAL A 528 -20.40 24.39 -3.02
N LEU A 529 -20.07 23.15 -3.37
CA LEU A 529 -20.80 22.39 -4.39
C LEU A 529 -22.27 22.16 -3.98
N GLN A 530 -22.56 21.86 -2.72
CA GLN A 530 -23.93 21.68 -2.23
C GLN A 530 -24.73 22.99 -2.31
N ASP A 531 -24.18 24.11 -1.81
CA ASP A 531 -24.82 25.42 -1.81
C ASP A 531 -25.14 25.93 -3.22
N ALA A 532 -24.23 25.76 -4.18
CA ALA A 532 -24.46 26.12 -5.58
C ALA A 532 -25.67 25.35 -6.17
N THR A 533 -25.80 24.07 -5.83
CA THR A 533 -26.93 23.22 -6.28
C THR A 533 -28.28 23.69 -5.70
N GLN A 534 -28.28 24.42 -4.59
CA GLN A 534 -29.51 24.89 -3.94
C GLN A 534 -29.93 26.29 -4.38
N LYS A 535 -28.98 27.21 -4.61
CA LYS A 535 -29.29 28.62 -4.87
C LYS A 535 -29.94 28.84 -6.23
N ASP A 536 -29.39 28.25 -7.29
CA ASP A 536 -29.81 28.55 -8.66
C ASP A 536 -31.19 27.92 -8.98
N GLY A 537 -31.51 26.79 -8.34
CA GLY A 537 -32.71 25.99 -8.63
C GLY A 537 -34.02 26.60 -8.11
N VAL A 538 -33.92 27.48 -7.10
CA VAL A 538 -35.08 28.27 -6.63
C VAL A 538 -35.41 29.42 -7.60
N LEU A 539 -34.45 29.84 -8.43
CA LEU A 539 -34.58 31.00 -9.29
C LEU A 539 -35.03 30.65 -10.72
N GLU A 540 -34.40 29.66 -11.36
CA GLU A 540 -34.65 29.37 -12.79
C GLU A 540 -35.91 28.52 -13.05
N ASP A 541 -36.19 27.54 -12.17
CA ASP A 541 -37.31 26.59 -12.31
C ASP A 541 -38.69 27.28 -12.40
N THR A 542 -38.83 28.44 -11.77
CA THR A 542 -40.10 29.22 -11.78
C THR A 542 -40.34 30.05 -13.05
N HIS A 543 -39.31 30.24 -13.89
CA HIS A 543 -39.38 31.07 -15.10
C HIS A 543 -39.45 30.23 -16.37
N ALA A 544 -38.51 29.29 -16.55
CA ALA A 544 -38.37 28.52 -17.80
C ALA A 544 -39.61 27.67 -18.11
N LEU A 545 -40.14 26.95 -17.10
CA LEU A 545 -41.38 26.17 -17.19
C LEU A 545 -42.57 27.02 -17.65
N ARG A 546 -42.72 28.22 -17.08
CA ARG A 546 -43.86 29.12 -17.38
C ARG A 546 -43.80 29.65 -18.81
N GLU A 547 -42.60 29.98 -19.30
CA GLU A 547 -42.46 30.52 -20.66
C GLU A 547 -42.69 29.44 -21.74
N LEU A 548 -42.21 28.20 -21.52
CA LEU A 548 -42.44 27.08 -22.43
C LEU A 548 -43.92 26.65 -22.46
N MET A 549 -44.58 26.52 -21.31
CA MET A 549 -46.00 26.13 -21.27
C MET A 549 -46.92 27.12 -22.00
N ASN A 550 -46.53 28.41 -22.07
CA ASN A 550 -47.30 29.45 -22.75
C ASN A 550 -47.06 29.51 -24.27
N GLN A 551 -46.11 28.76 -24.83
CA GLN A 551 -45.70 28.89 -26.25
C GLN A 551 -46.42 27.95 -27.23
N TRP A 552 -47.25 27.01 -26.74
CA TRP A 552 -47.94 26.01 -27.58
C TRP A 552 -49.42 25.78 -27.22
N GLN A 553 -49.97 26.62 -26.33
CA GLN A 553 -51.42 26.70 -26.04
C GLN A 553 -52.16 27.54 -27.08
#